data_AF-A0A2J4YIL4-F1
#
_entry.id   AF-A0A2J4YIL4-F1
#
_cell.length_a   1.000
_cell.length_b   1.000
_cell.length_c   1.000
_cell.angle_alpha   90.00
_cell.angle_beta   90.00
_cell.angle_gamma   90.00
#
_symmetry.space_group_name_H-M   'P 1'
#
loop_
_entity.id
_entity.type
_entity.pdbx_description
1 polymer ?
#
loop_
_entity_poly.entity_id
_entity_poly.type
_entity_poly.pdbx_seq_one_letter_code
_entity_poly.pdbx_strand_id
1 'polypeptide(L)'
;VDALLAGKSKRVLHVLQQLRLEGSEPAILLRTLQRELLLLVNLKRQSAHTPLRSLFDKHRVWQNRRQLVSDALARLSADQLRQAVTLLTRAELTFKQDYGHSVWPELESLSLLLCHKALADVFIDG
;
A
#
# COMPACT_ATOMS: atom_id res chain seq x y z
N VAL A 1 2.42 -7.65 -3.87
CA VAL A 1 3.10 -6.34 -3.64
C VAL A 1 3.53 -5.68 -4.93
N ASP A 2 4.32 -6.34 -5.79
CA ASP A 2 4.88 -5.67 -6.99
C ASP A 2 3.80 -5.12 -7.94
N ALA A 3 2.70 -5.85 -8.13
CA ALA A 3 1.57 -5.36 -8.91
C ALA A 3 0.94 -4.07 -8.34
N LEU A 4 0.97 -3.91 -7.01
CA LEU A 4 0.47 -2.73 -6.31
C LEU A 4 1.41 -1.55 -6.48
N LEU A 5 2.73 -1.77 -6.32
CA LEU A 5 3.73 -0.72 -6.58
C LEU A 5 3.66 -0.24 -8.02
N ALA A 6 3.54 -1.18 -8.97
CA ALA A 6 3.36 -0.91 -10.39
C ALA A 6 2.03 -0.25 -10.76
N GLY A 7 1.09 -0.07 -9.81
CA GLY A 7 -0.21 0.54 -10.06
C GLY A 7 -1.16 -0.30 -10.93
N LYS A 8 -0.93 -1.61 -11.05
CA LYS A 8 -1.73 -2.52 -11.90
C LYS A 8 -2.97 -3.02 -11.16
N SER A 9 -3.94 -2.13 -10.90
CA SER A 9 -5.13 -2.41 -10.07
C SER A 9 -5.88 -3.71 -10.44
N LYS A 10 -6.17 -3.93 -11.73
CA LYS A 10 -6.81 -5.18 -12.21
C LYS A 10 -6.02 -6.43 -11.80
N ARG A 11 -4.68 -6.40 -11.93
CA ARG A 11 -3.81 -7.51 -11.54
C ARG A 11 -3.80 -7.68 -10.02
N VAL A 12 -3.82 -6.59 -9.26
CA VAL A 12 -3.86 -6.65 -7.79
C VAL A 12 -5.15 -7.29 -7.29
N LEU A 13 -6.30 -6.86 -7.80
CA LEU A 13 -7.60 -7.44 -7.43
C LEU A 13 -7.66 -8.94 -7.78
N HIS A 14 -7.18 -9.31 -8.97
CA HIS A 14 -7.11 -10.71 -9.36
C HIS A 14 -6.22 -11.53 -8.41
N VAL A 15 -5.04 -11.03 -8.05
CA VAL A 15 -4.14 -11.70 -7.09
C VAL A 15 -4.77 -11.81 -5.70
N LEU A 16 -5.43 -10.75 -5.21
CA LEU A 16 -6.15 -10.79 -3.93
C LEU A 16 -7.25 -11.85 -3.93
N GLN A 17 -8.02 -11.94 -5.01
CA GLN A 17 -9.05 -12.96 -5.16
C GLN A 17 -8.46 -14.37 -5.15
N GLN A 18 -7.35 -14.61 -5.86
CA GLN A 18 -6.68 -15.91 -5.85
C GLN A 18 -6.17 -16.27 -4.45
N LEU A 19 -5.49 -15.35 -3.77
CA LEU A 19 -5.02 -15.55 -2.39
C LEU A 19 -6.17 -15.91 -1.43
N ARG A 20 -7.34 -15.29 -1.61
CA ARG A 20 -8.54 -15.61 -0.84
C ARG A 20 -9.04 -17.02 -1.12
N LEU A 21 -9.08 -17.44 -2.38
CA LEU A 21 -9.52 -18.78 -2.78
C LEU A 21 -8.54 -19.87 -2.32
N GLU A 22 -7.25 -19.55 -2.28
CA GLU A 22 -6.19 -20.43 -1.76
C GLU A 22 -6.18 -20.54 -0.23
N GLY A 23 -7.06 -19.82 0.47
CA GLY A 23 -7.13 -19.84 1.94
C GLY A 23 -5.96 -19.12 2.62
N SER A 24 -5.33 -18.16 1.92
CA SER A 24 -4.24 -17.38 2.51
C SER A 24 -4.71 -16.60 3.73
N GLU A 25 -3.92 -16.60 4.80
CA GLU A 25 -4.23 -15.87 6.02
C GLU A 25 -4.19 -14.35 5.79
N PRO A 26 -5.30 -13.62 6.04
CA PRO A 26 -5.33 -12.16 5.86
C PRO A 26 -4.31 -11.42 6.74
N ALA A 27 -3.96 -11.99 7.90
CA ALA A 27 -2.94 -11.46 8.80
C ALA A 27 -1.58 -11.28 8.11
N ILE A 28 -1.19 -12.22 7.25
CA ILE A 28 0.07 -12.18 6.50
C ILE A 28 0.01 -11.05 5.47
N LEU A 29 -1.13 -10.88 4.79
CA LEU A 29 -1.34 -9.83 3.80
C LEU A 29 -1.31 -8.44 4.45
N LEU A 30 -2.00 -8.26 5.58
CA LEU A 30 -1.98 -7.01 6.36
C LEU A 30 -0.55 -6.64 6.75
N ARG A 31 0.20 -7.56 7.36
CA ARG A 31 1.59 -7.32 7.76
C ARG A 31 2.51 -7.03 6.57
N THR A 32 2.25 -7.67 5.42
CA THR A 32 3.03 -7.45 4.19
C THR A 32 2.77 -6.06 3.63
N LEU A 33 1.50 -5.65 3.53
CA LEU A 33 1.13 -4.30 3.09
C LEU A 33 1.60 -3.23 4.07
N GLN A 34 1.54 -3.49 5.38
CA GLN A 34 2.06 -2.60 6.41
C GLN A 34 3.53 -2.25 6.20
N ARG A 35 4.38 -3.26 6.01
CA ARG A 35 5.82 -3.05 5.80
C ARG A 35 6.11 -2.19 4.57
N GLU A 36 5.43 -2.49 3.46
CA GLU A 36 5.61 -1.79 2.19
C GLU A 36 5.07 -0.36 2.25
N LEU A 37 3.89 -0.16 2.87
CA LEU A 37 3.29 1.16 3.04
C LEU A 37 4.16 2.06 3.94
N LEU A 38 4.64 1.54 5.07
CA LEU A 38 5.52 2.29 5.97
C LEU A 38 6.86 2.63 5.31
N LEU A 39 7.39 1.75 4.44
CA LEU A 39 8.55 2.07 3.62
C LEU A 39 8.25 3.25 2.69
N LEU A 40 7.14 3.22 1.95
CA LEU A 40 6.74 4.32 1.06
C LEU A 40 6.55 5.64 1.81
N VAL A 41 5.88 5.63 2.97
CA VAL A 41 5.71 6.82 3.83
C VAL A 41 7.07 7.40 4.23
N ASN A 42 7.98 6.55 4.71
CA ASN A 42 9.31 7.00 5.15
C ASN A 42 10.14 7.56 4.01
N LEU A 43 10.11 6.91 2.83
CA LEU A 43 10.82 7.37 1.65
C LEU A 43 10.24 8.70 1.13
N LYS A 44 8.90 8.82 1.01
CA LYS A 44 8.22 10.04 0.53
C LYS A 44 8.56 11.25 1.42
N ARG A 45 8.61 11.05 2.74
CA ARG A 45 8.96 12.12 3.69
C ARG A 45 10.44 12.51 3.58
N GLN A 46 11.34 11.53 3.55
CA GLN A 46 12.79 11.80 3.53
C GLN A 46 13.26 12.31 2.15
N SER A 47 12.55 11.99 1.07
CA SER A 47 12.93 12.42 -0.28
C SER A 47 12.84 13.93 -0.49
N ALA A 48 12.20 14.68 0.43
CA ALA A 48 12.21 16.13 0.43
C ALA A 48 13.61 16.74 0.68
N HIS A 49 14.50 16.00 1.36
CA HIS A 49 15.81 16.50 1.78
C HIS A 49 16.96 15.57 1.41
N THR A 50 16.69 14.34 0.98
CA THR A 50 17.71 13.34 0.68
C THR A 50 17.40 12.64 -0.65
N PRO A 51 18.38 12.49 -1.57
CA PRO A 51 18.17 11.79 -2.82
C PRO A 51 17.67 10.35 -2.62
N LEU A 52 16.71 9.92 -3.46
CA LEU A 52 16.12 8.58 -3.36
C LEU A 52 17.15 7.46 -3.42
N ARG A 53 18.24 7.62 -4.18
CA ARG A 53 19.32 6.63 -4.25
C ARG A 53 19.92 6.33 -2.88
N SER A 54 20.30 7.35 -2.13
CA SER A 54 20.86 7.21 -0.78
C SER A 54 19.84 6.61 0.20
N LEU A 55 18.56 6.97 0.03
CA LEU A 55 17.49 6.40 0.84
C LEU A 55 17.26 4.90 0.54
N PHE A 56 17.35 4.48 -0.73
CA PHE A 56 17.27 3.07 -1.09
C PHE A 56 18.41 2.26 -0.48
N ASP A 57 19.63 2.80 -0.47
CA ASP A 57 20.77 2.16 0.18
C ASP A 57 20.54 2.05 1.69
N LYS A 58 20.13 3.14 2.34
CA LYS A 58 19.81 3.20 3.78
C LYS A 58 18.72 2.20 4.20
N HIS A 59 17.65 2.12 3.42
CA HIS A 59 16.51 1.24 3.68
C HIS A 59 16.69 -0.17 3.10
N ARG A 60 17.86 -0.49 2.52
CA ARG A 60 18.20 -1.78 1.90
C ARG A 60 17.16 -2.21 0.85
N VAL A 61 16.68 -1.27 0.05
CA VAL A 61 15.78 -1.57 -1.07
C VAL A 61 16.56 -2.26 -2.18
N TRP A 62 16.18 -3.50 -2.47
CA TRP A 62 16.77 -4.34 -3.50
C TRP A 62 16.77 -3.64 -4.86
N GLN A 63 17.85 -3.80 -5.62
CA GLN A 63 18.09 -3.08 -6.88
C GLN A 63 16.94 -3.26 -7.89
N ASN A 64 16.44 -4.49 -8.03
CA ASN A 64 15.31 -4.84 -8.92
C ASN A 64 13.98 -4.20 -8.51
N ARG A 65 13.84 -3.70 -7.28
CA ARG A 65 12.62 -3.05 -6.78
C ARG A 65 12.70 -1.52 -6.79
N ARG A 66 13.90 -0.93 -6.95
CA ARG A 66 14.09 0.53 -6.87
C ARG A 66 13.25 1.31 -7.88
N GLN A 67 13.11 0.78 -9.10
CA GLN A 67 12.28 1.43 -10.11
C GLN A 67 10.79 1.38 -9.72
N LEU A 68 10.28 0.21 -9.33
CA LEU A 68 8.89 0.06 -8.89
C LEU A 68 8.54 0.96 -7.71
N VAL A 69 9.45 1.07 -6.74
CA VAL A 69 9.26 1.95 -5.57
C VAL A 69 9.32 3.41 -5.98
N SER A 70 10.24 3.81 -6.87
CA SER A 70 10.31 5.17 -7.41
C SER A 70 9.01 5.55 -8.14
N ASP A 71 8.50 4.67 -8.99
CA ASP A 71 7.26 4.89 -9.75
C ASP A 71 6.05 5.03 -8.81
N ALA A 72 5.98 4.20 -7.76
CA ALA A 72 4.95 4.32 -6.73
C ALA A 72 5.06 5.65 -5.96
N LEU A 73 6.26 6.08 -5.59
CA LEU A 73 6.50 7.37 -4.92
C LEU A 73 6.19 8.58 -5.80
N ALA A 74 6.39 8.48 -7.12
CA ALA A 74 6.01 9.52 -8.07
C ALA A 74 4.48 9.59 -8.25
N ARG A 75 3.80 8.44 -8.17
CA ARG A 75 2.36 8.32 -8.36
C ARG A 75 1.53 8.72 -7.14
N LEU A 76 1.99 8.39 -5.93
CA LEU A 76 1.24 8.57 -4.68
C LEU A 76 1.57 9.90 -4.00
N SER A 77 0.54 10.65 -3.60
CA SER A 77 0.71 11.86 -2.78
C SER A 77 0.95 11.53 -1.30
N ALA A 78 1.45 12.51 -0.53
CA ALA A 78 1.60 12.34 0.92
C ALA A 78 0.24 12.13 1.61
N ASP A 79 -0.83 12.79 1.13
CA ASP A 79 -2.20 12.60 1.60
C ASP A 79 -2.72 11.19 1.34
N GLN A 80 -2.52 10.66 0.13
CA GLN A 80 -2.92 9.28 -0.17
C GLN A 80 -2.19 8.27 0.72
N LEU A 81 -0.90 8.48 0.98
CA LEU A 81 -0.15 7.61 1.89
C LEU A 81 -0.68 7.70 3.33
N ARG A 82 -1.08 8.89 3.80
CA ARG A 82 -1.76 9.05 5.10
C ARG A 82 -3.10 8.32 5.13
N GLN A 83 -3.95 8.51 4.12
CA GLN A 83 -5.24 7.82 4.01
C GLN A 83 -5.06 6.30 3.99
N ALA A 84 -4.06 5.80 3.26
CA ALA A 84 -3.74 4.38 3.20
C ALA A 84 -3.32 3.83 4.58
N VAL A 85 -2.55 4.60 5.37
CA VAL A 85 -2.19 4.19 6.74
C VAL A 85 -3.44 4.11 7.61
N THR A 86 -4.33 5.10 7.54
CA THR A 86 -5.61 5.08 8.29
C THR A 86 -6.47 3.88 7.92
N LEU A 87 -6.62 3.57 6.63
CA LEU A 87 -7.37 2.39 6.17
C LEU A 87 -6.74 1.08 6.65
N LEU A 88 -5.42 0.96 6.57
CA LEU A 88 -4.70 -0.21 7.06
C LEU A 88 -4.89 -0.39 8.58
N THR A 89 -4.80 0.70 9.35
CA THR A 89 -5.02 0.63 10.81
C THR A 89 -6.44 0.17 11.14
N ARG A 90 -7.46 0.68 10.43
CA ARG A 90 -8.84 0.22 10.61
C ARG A 90 -8.97 -1.27 10.28
N ALA A 91 -8.41 -1.70 9.16
CA ALA A 91 -8.41 -3.11 8.76
C ALA A 91 -7.74 -4.03 9.81
N GLU A 92 -6.60 -3.61 10.37
CA GLU A 92 -5.92 -4.35 11.43
C GLU A 92 -6.71 -4.42 12.74
N LEU A 93 -7.40 -3.33 13.12
CA LEU A 93 -8.25 -3.32 14.31
C LEU A 93 -9.45 -4.25 14.12
N THR A 94 -10.16 -4.12 13.01
CA THR A 94 -11.30 -4.97 12.70
C THR A 94 -10.90 -6.44 12.67
N PHE A 95 -9.78 -6.78 12.02
CA PHE A 95 -9.29 -8.17 11.98
C PHE A 95 -8.95 -8.75 13.36
N LYS A 96 -8.50 -7.93 14.31
CA LYS A 96 -8.09 -8.39 15.66
C LYS A 96 -9.23 -8.38 16.68
N GLN A 97 -10.26 -7.56 16.46
CA GLN A 97 -11.32 -7.31 17.44
C GLN A 97 -12.66 -7.93 17.02
N ASP A 98 -12.90 -8.03 15.71
CA ASP A 98 -14.14 -8.56 15.16
C ASP A 98 -13.85 -9.84 14.35
N TYR A 99 -13.82 -10.96 15.07
CA TYR A 99 -13.54 -12.28 14.51
C TYR A 99 -14.60 -12.76 13.49
N GLY A 100 -15.74 -12.08 13.37
CA GLY A 100 -16.78 -12.37 12.38
C GLY A 100 -16.68 -11.53 11.12
N HIS A 101 -15.92 -10.44 11.13
CA HIS A 101 -15.83 -9.51 10.00
C HIS A 101 -14.70 -9.89 9.04
N SER A 102 -15.04 -9.98 7.76
CA SER A 102 -14.08 -10.27 6.70
C SER A 102 -13.27 -9.01 6.37
N VAL A 103 -11.94 -9.05 6.53
CA VAL A 103 -11.01 -7.93 6.21
C VAL A 103 -10.69 -7.79 4.70
N TRP A 104 -11.21 -8.68 3.86
CA TRP A 104 -10.93 -8.67 2.42
C TRP A 104 -11.40 -7.39 1.69
N PRO A 105 -12.60 -6.82 1.95
CA PRO A 105 -13.03 -5.57 1.33
C PRO A 105 -12.09 -4.38 1.66
N GLU A 106 -11.55 -4.34 2.87
CA GLU A 106 -10.59 -3.32 3.28
C GLU A 106 -9.25 -3.49 2.56
N LEU A 107 -8.78 -4.73 2.38
CA LEU A 107 -7.58 -5.04 1.59
C LEU A 107 -7.74 -4.63 0.12
N GLU A 108 -8.92 -4.84 -0.46
CA GLU A 108 -9.27 -4.40 -1.81
C GLU A 108 -9.27 -2.87 -1.91
N SER A 109 -9.95 -2.19 -0.98
CA SER A 109 -10.04 -0.72 -0.93
C SER A 109 -8.65 -0.08 -0.78
N LEU A 110 -7.83 -0.59 0.15
CA LEU A 110 -6.46 -0.15 0.36
C LEU A 110 -5.61 -0.35 -0.90
N SER A 111 -5.76 -1.50 -1.55
CA SER A 111 -5.03 -1.82 -2.79
C SER A 111 -5.40 -0.90 -3.94
N LEU A 112 -6.67 -0.56 -4.09
CA LEU A 112 -7.15 0.38 -5.10
C LEU A 112 -6.65 1.79 -4.83
N LEU A 113 -6.72 2.27 -3.59
CA LEU A 113 -6.14 3.57 -3.20
C LEU A 113 -4.66 3.64 -3.57
N LEU A 114 -3.91 2.58 -3.31
CA LEU A 114 -2.47 2.51 -3.59
C LEU A 114 -2.11 2.31 -5.06
N CYS A 115 -3.07 2.01 -5.95
CA CYS A 115 -2.81 1.82 -7.38
C CYS A 115 -3.05 3.07 -8.23
N HIS A 116 -3.89 4.00 -7.76
CA HIS A 116 -4.31 5.15 -8.56
C HIS A 116 -3.60 6.43 -8.09
N LYS A 117 -3.45 7.40 -9.00
CA LYS A 117 -3.15 8.79 -8.58
C LYS A 117 -4.34 9.31 -7.80
N ALA A 118 -4.11 10.25 -6.89
CA ALA A 118 -5.20 10.99 -6.27
C ALA A 118 -6.08 11.53 -7.41
N LEU A 119 -7.38 11.20 -7.40
CA LEU A 119 -8.33 12.01 -8.14
C LEU A 119 -8.19 13.40 -7.53
N ALA A 120 -7.85 14.40 -8.35
CA ALA A 120 -7.84 15.78 -7.90
C ALA A 120 -9.21 16.07 -7.28
N ASP A 121 -9.26 16.18 -5.96
CA ASP A 121 -10.34 16.76 -5.16
C ASP A 121 -11.80 16.45 -5.57
N VAL A 122 -12.14 15.19 -5.88
CA VAL A 122 -13.57 14.83 -6.11
C VAL A 122 -14.28 14.35 -4.83
N PHE A 123 -13.57 14.09 -3.73
CA PHE A 123 -14.22 13.58 -2.50
C PHE A 123 -13.58 14.11 -1.21
N ILE A 124 -13.44 15.43 -1.09
CA ILE A 124 -13.32 16.09 0.22
C ILE A 124 -14.57 16.95 0.38
N ASP A 125 -15.65 16.33 0.84
CA ASP A 125 -16.61 16.86 1.79
C ASP A 125 -17.67 15.78 2.06
N GLY A 126 -17.76 15.38 3.32
CA GLY A 126 -18.66 14.35 3.86
C GLY A 126 -18.36 14.10 5.32
#